data_AF-A0A2D8GAG8-F1
#
_entry.id   AF-A0A2D8GAG8-F1
#
_cell.length_a   1.000
_cell.length_b   1.000
_cell.length_c   1.000
_cell.angle_alpha   90.00
_cell.angle_beta   90.00
_cell.angle_gamma   90.00
#
_symmetry.space_group_name_H-M   'P 1'
#
loop_
_entity.id
_entity.type
_entity.pdbx_description
1 polymer ?
#
loop_
_entity_poly.entity_id
_entity_poly.type
_entity_poly.pdbx_seq_one_letter_code
_entity_poly.pdbx_strand_id
1 'polypeptide(L)'
;MGDFVGGMLKYLKKNTVPRVTIAGGFAKLLKLSQGEMDLHSSRSQVNLEKLRSEIKKLDPNNSDHVELRKISTANQCLSILGPKKYELAKNVAVAAQDVVVKYLKKDSVSIDIMIVDRTGDILAKIESRDA
;
A
#
# COMPACT_ATOMS: atom_id res chain seq x y z
N MET A 1 9.30 -3.19 -13.27
CA MET A 1 8.18 -3.86 -12.56
C MET A 1 7.37 -2.93 -11.65
N GLY A 2 7.89 -1.83 -11.08
CA GLY A 2 7.05 -0.90 -10.29
C GLY A 2 6.04 -0.10 -11.12
N ASP A 3 6.35 0.08 -12.40
CA ASP A 3 5.54 0.69 -13.47
C ASP A 3 4.32 -0.14 -13.90
N PHE A 4 4.19 -1.39 -13.44
CA PHE A 4 3.20 -2.34 -13.95
C PHE A 4 1.76 -2.00 -13.57
N VAL A 5 1.51 -1.47 -12.36
CA VAL A 5 0.14 -1.33 -11.84
C VAL A 5 -0.69 -0.38 -12.71
N GLY A 6 -0.15 0.77 -13.12
CA GLY A 6 -0.88 1.71 -13.97
C GLY A 6 -1.25 1.11 -15.33
N GLY A 7 -0.31 0.40 -15.97
CA GLY A 7 -0.55 -0.29 -17.25
C GLY A 7 -1.59 -1.41 -17.11
N MET A 8 -1.47 -2.22 -16.07
CA MET A 8 -2.41 -3.30 -15.75
C MET A 8 -3.82 -2.75 -15.50
N LEU A 9 -3.97 -1.70 -14.69
CA LEU A 9 -5.28 -1.10 -14.42
C LEU A 9 -5.90 -0.47 -15.67
N LYS A 10 -5.09 0.15 -16.54
CA LYS A 10 -5.55 0.65 -17.84
C LYS A 10 -6.04 -0.48 -18.74
N TYR A 11 -5.38 -1.63 -18.72
CA TYR A 11 -5.80 -2.81 -19.47
C TYR A 11 -7.11 -3.39 -18.92
N LEU A 12 -7.23 -3.53 -17.59
CA LEU A 12 -8.43 -4.06 -16.91
C LEU A 12 -9.69 -3.21 -17.14
N LYS A 13 -9.54 -1.91 -17.41
CA LYS A 13 -10.68 -1.07 -17.85
C LYS A 13 -11.31 -1.58 -19.15
N LYS A 14 -10.53 -2.16 -20.05
CA LYS A 14 -11.04 -2.72 -21.32
C LYS A 14 -11.33 -4.20 -21.22
N ASN A 15 -10.46 -4.95 -20.54
CA ASN A 15 -10.50 -6.41 -20.48
C ASN A 15 -10.73 -6.84 -19.03
N THR A 16 -12.00 -6.80 -18.62
CA THR A 16 -12.41 -7.10 -17.26
C THR A 16 -12.20 -8.59 -16.95
N VAL A 17 -11.71 -8.89 -15.74
CA VAL A 17 -11.68 -10.25 -15.17
C VAL A 17 -12.42 -10.21 -13.83
N PRO A 18 -12.97 -11.34 -13.33
CA PRO A 18 -13.79 -11.31 -12.11
C PRO A 18 -12.99 -10.94 -10.86
N ARG A 19 -11.70 -11.31 -10.79
CA ARG A 19 -10.86 -11.07 -9.61
C ARG A 19 -9.41 -10.78 -9.99
N VAL A 20 -8.79 -9.83 -9.30
CA VAL A 20 -7.37 -9.49 -9.44
C VAL A 20 -6.75 -9.27 -8.05
N THR A 21 -5.65 -9.95 -7.78
CA THR A 21 -4.82 -9.68 -6.60
C THR A 21 -3.59 -8.87 -7.01
N ILE A 22 -3.40 -7.70 -6.38
CA ILE A 22 -2.20 -6.88 -6.55
C ILE A 22 -1.27 -7.13 -5.36
N ALA A 23 -0.21 -7.90 -5.61
CA ALA A 23 0.77 -8.26 -4.59
C ALA A 23 2.10 -7.51 -4.78
N GLY A 24 2.74 -7.10 -3.68
CA GLY A 24 4.08 -6.54 -3.76
C GLY A 24 4.66 -6.04 -2.44
N GLY A 25 5.87 -5.47 -2.53
CA GLY A 25 6.60 -4.95 -1.38
C GLY A 25 5.97 -3.70 -0.77
N PHE A 26 6.03 -3.56 0.56
CA PHE A 26 5.44 -2.43 1.31
C PHE A 26 5.67 -1.06 0.67
N ALA A 27 6.90 -0.72 0.26
CA ALA A 27 7.21 0.58 -0.35
C ALA A 27 6.41 0.86 -1.64
N LYS A 28 6.13 -0.17 -2.45
CA LYS A 28 5.35 -0.01 -3.69
C LYS A 28 3.87 0.18 -3.38
N LEU A 29 3.32 -0.64 -2.48
CA LEU A 29 1.91 -0.55 -2.11
C LEU A 29 1.60 0.72 -1.33
N LEU A 30 2.57 1.24 -0.57
CA LEU A 30 2.49 2.55 0.06
C LEU A 30 2.42 3.69 -0.97
N LYS A 31 3.15 3.60 -2.08
CA LYS A 31 3.01 4.58 -3.16
C LYS A 31 1.64 4.49 -3.84
N LEU A 32 1.18 3.27 -4.10
CA LEU A 32 -0.14 3.02 -4.66
C LEU A 32 -1.24 3.59 -3.75
N SER A 33 -1.16 3.35 -2.44
CA SER A 33 -2.10 3.90 -1.45
C SER A 33 -2.05 5.43 -1.36
N GLN A 34 -0.93 6.05 -1.78
CA GLN A 34 -0.79 7.50 -1.88
C GLN A 34 -1.27 8.08 -3.21
N GLY A 35 -1.72 7.23 -4.15
CA GLY A 35 -2.27 7.62 -5.45
C GLY A 35 -1.31 7.49 -6.63
N GLU A 36 -0.07 7.04 -6.40
CA GLU A 36 0.92 6.85 -7.47
C GLU A 36 0.58 5.62 -8.32
N MET A 37 0.59 5.77 -9.64
CA MET A 37 0.32 4.68 -10.60
C MET A 37 1.60 4.10 -11.22
N ASP A 38 2.70 4.84 -11.14
CA ASP A 38 4.04 4.36 -11.45
C ASP A 38 4.80 4.19 -10.14
N LEU A 39 5.00 2.95 -9.70
CA LEU A 39 5.60 2.65 -8.40
C LEU A 39 7.14 2.55 -8.49
N HIS A 40 7.74 2.83 -9.64
CA HIS A 40 9.19 2.79 -9.81
C HIS A 40 9.87 3.88 -8.97
N SER A 41 10.96 3.56 -8.26
CA SER A 41 11.63 4.50 -7.34
C SER A 41 12.23 5.72 -8.02
N SER A 42 12.57 5.66 -9.30
CA SER A 42 13.04 6.82 -10.06
C SER A 42 11.92 7.72 -10.59
N ARG A 43 10.66 7.27 -10.53
CA ARG A 43 9.50 7.98 -11.10
C ARG A 43 8.59 8.53 -10.01
N SER A 44 8.51 7.83 -8.88
CA SER A 44 7.74 8.26 -7.71
C SER A 44 8.50 7.96 -6.42
N GLN A 45 8.34 8.85 -5.44
CA GLN A 45 8.88 8.69 -4.09
C GLN A 45 7.74 8.44 -3.10
N VAL A 46 8.07 7.77 -2.00
CA VAL A 46 7.13 7.67 -0.87
C VAL A 46 7.01 9.03 -0.21
N ASN A 47 5.79 9.51 -0.01
CA ASN A 47 5.55 10.64 0.84
C ASN A 47 5.68 10.21 2.32
N LEU A 48 6.83 10.52 2.91
CA LEU A 48 7.15 10.18 4.30
C LEU A 48 6.31 10.94 5.31
N GLU A 49 5.82 12.15 4.98
CA GLU A 49 4.96 12.91 5.87
C GLU A 49 3.59 12.25 6.02
N LYS A 50 2.99 11.82 4.91
CA LYS A 50 1.76 11.02 4.92
C LYS A 50 1.95 9.73 5.70
N LEU A 51 3.07 9.02 5.48
CA LEU A 51 3.40 7.81 6.23
C LEU A 51 3.46 8.08 7.74
N ARG A 52 4.18 9.13 8.17
CA ARG A 52 4.27 9.52 9.59
C ARG A 52 2.91 9.90 10.16
N SER A 53 2.04 10.55 9.38
CA SER A 53 0.67 10.86 9.80
C SER A 53 -0.15 9.59 10.05
N GLU A 54 -0.06 8.60 9.16
CA GLU A 54 -0.74 7.30 9.36
C GLU A 54 -0.23 6.58 10.61
N ILE A 55 1.08 6.58 10.84
CA ILE A 55 1.65 5.98 12.05
C ILE A 55 1.15 6.66 13.32
N LYS A 56 1.06 8.01 13.33
CA LYS A 56 0.52 8.75 14.48
C LYS A 56 -0.94 8.38 14.78
N LYS A 57 -1.74 8.07 13.76
CA LYS A 57 -3.14 7.62 13.96
C LYS A 57 -3.22 6.24 14.59
N LEU A 58 -2.27 5.35 14.28
CA LEU A 58 -2.17 4.01 14.86
C LEU A 58 -1.74 4.04 16.33
N ASP A 59 -0.96 5.04 16.72
CA ASP A 59 -0.42 5.14 18.06
C ASP A 59 -0.50 6.56 18.62
N PRO A 60 -1.73 7.06 18.91
CA PRO A 60 -1.93 8.45 19.30
C PRO A 60 -1.24 8.84 20.61
N ASN A 61 -1.05 7.86 21.50
CA ASN A 61 -0.45 8.04 22.82
C ASN A 61 1.07 7.88 22.83
N ASN A 62 1.69 7.57 21.69
CA ASN A 62 3.13 7.40 21.62
C ASN A 62 3.85 8.74 21.45
N SER A 63 4.43 9.17 22.56
CA SER A 63 5.21 10.39 22.73
C SER A 63 6.56 10.37 21.99
N ASP A 64 7.01 9.23 21.44
CA ASP A 64 8.29 9.08 20.75
C ASP A 64 8.27 9.63 19.32
N HIS A 65 7.81 10.88 19.18
CA HIS A 65 7.92 11.68 17.97
C HIS A 65 9.36 11.75 17.43
N VAL A 66 10.36 11.54 18.29
CA VAL A 66 11.78 11.48 17.93
C VAL A 66 12.06 10.28 17.02
N GLU A 67 11.44 9.11 17.24
CA GLU A 67 11.65 7.94 16.38
C GLU A 67 10.96 8.08 15.02
N LEU A 68 9.77 8.69 14.98
CA LEU A 68 9.06 8.95 13.72
C LEU A 68 9.83 9.88 12.78
N ARG A 69 10.57 10.85 13.34
CA ARG A 69 11.43 11.76 12.56
C ARG A 69 12.65 11.04 11.96
N LYS A 70 13.11 9.94 12.56
CA LYS A 70 14.21 9.12 12.05
C LYS A 70 13.82 8.25 10.86
N ILE A 71 12.53 8.08 10.59
CA ILE A 71 12.03 7.32 9.42
C ILE A 71 12.38 8.09 8.14
N SER A 72 13.36 7.60 7.39
CA SER A 72 13.79 8.13 6.08
C SER A 72 13.42 7.21 4.92
N THR A 73 13.01 5.96 5.21
CA THR A 73 12.56 5.00 4.19
C THR A 73 11.35 4.20 4.66
N ALA A 74 10.57 3.68 3.72
CA ALA A 74 9.41 2.83 4.01
C ALA A 74 9.79 1.54 4.75
N ASN A 75 10.97 0.95 4.48
CA ASN A 75 11.38 -0.28 5.16
C ASN A 75 11.89 -0.03 6.58
N GLN A 76 12.59 1.08 6.81
CA GLN A 76 13.02 1.47 8.15
C GLN A 76 11.83 1.67 9.08
N CYS A 77 10.72 2.22 8.56
CA CYS A 77 9.44 2.32 9.27
C CYS A 77 8.98 0.97 9.83
N LEU A 78 8.96 -0.08 9.01
CA LEU A 78 8.53 -1.42 9.44
C LEU A 78 9.40 -1.98 10.57
N SER A 79 10.71 -1.66 10.55
CA SER A 79 11.64 -2.11 11.59
C SER A 79 11.39 -1.38 12.92
N ILE A 80 11.15 -0.07 12.86
CA ILE A 80 10.86 0.77 14.04
C ILE A 80 9.53 0.36 14.68
N LEU A 81 8.52 0.03 13.88
CA LEU A 81 7.19 -0.30 14.39
C LEU A 81 7.06 -1.69 15.02
N GLY A 82 8.03 -2.58 14.79
CA GLY A 82 7.97 -3.95 15.28
C GLY A 82 6.63 -4.61 14.93
N PRO A 83 5.89 -5.19 15.90
CA PRO A 83 4.57 -5.80 15.66
C PRO A 83 3.50 -4.84 15.09
N LYS A 84 3.57 -3.53 15.34
CA LYS A 84 2.59 -2.57 14.80
C LYS A 84 2.70 -2.41 13.28
N LYS A 85 3.76 -2.96 12.66
CA LYS A 85 3.94 -2.98 11.21
C LYS A 85 2.78 -3.66 10.46
N TYR A 86 2.15 -4.68 11.07
CA TYR A 86 1.04 -5.43 10.45
C TYR A 86 -0.22 -4.56 10.35
N GLU A 87 -0.51 -3.77 11.39
CA GLU A 87 -1.65 -2.85 11.39
C GLU A 87 -1.45 -1.71 10.38
N LEU A 88 -0.23 -1.16 10.32
CA LEU A 88 0.13 -0.19 9.29
C LEU A 88 0.00 -0.77 7.87
N ALA A 89 0.52 -1.98 7.64
CA ALA A 89 0.41 -2.64 6.35
C ALA A 89 -1.06 -2.89 5.97
N LYS A 90 -1.91 -3.25 6.93
CA LYS A 90 -3.35 -3.40 6.71
C LYS A 90 -3.98 -2.09 6.24
N ASN A 91 -3.72 -0.97 6.91
CA ASN A 91 -4.24 0.34 6.52
C ASN A 91 -3.75 0.77 5.14
N VAL A 92 -2.47 0.54 4.85
CA VAL A 92 -1.90 0.80 3.52
C VAL A 92 -2.57 -0.07 2.45
N ALA A 93 -2.83 -1.34 2.74
CA ALA A 93 -3.47 -2.25 1.81
C ALA A 93 -4.91 -1.81 1.49
N VAL A 94 -5.69 -1.40 2.51
CA VAL A 94 -7.05 -0.86 2.33
C VAL A 94 -7.00 0.41 1.47
N ALA A 95 -6.14 1.37 1.80
CA ALA A 95 -6.03 2.61 1.03
C ALA A 95 -5.55 2.38 -0.42
N ALA A 96 -4.68 1.39 -0.66
CA ALA A 96 -4.29 0.98 -2.01
C ALA A 96 -5.47 0.37 -2.77
N GLN A 97 -6.27 -0.48 -2.12
CA GLN A 97 -7.49 -1.07 -2.69
C GLN A 97 -8.47 0.03 -3.11
N ASP A 98 -8.70 1.03 -2.24
CA ASP A 98 -9.57 2.17 -2.52
C ASP A 98 -9.12 2.96 -3.76
N VAL A 99 -7.81 3.21 -3.89
CA VAL A 99 -7.24 3.89 -5.06
C VAL A 99 -7.51 3.08 -6.33
N VAL A 100 -7.32 1.76 -6.29
CA VAL A 100 -7.55 0.88 -7.45
C VAL A 100 -9.04 0.82 -7.82
N VAL A 101 -9.92 0.59 -6.86
CA VAL A 101 -11.38 0.54 -7.07
C VAL A 101 -11.87 1.86 -7.67
N LYS A 102 -11.46 2.99 -7.09
CA LYS A 102 -11.78 4.32 -7.59
C LYS A 102 -11.22 4.59 -8.99
N TYR A 103 -10.04 4.07 -9.29
CA TYR A 103 -9.44 4.22 -10.62
C TYR A 103 -10.20 3.42 -11.67
N LEU A 104 -10.56 2.17 -11.37
CA LEU A 104 -11.26 1.27 -12.29
C LEU A 104 -12.69 1.74 -12.56
N LYS A 105 -13.39 2.25 -11.54
CA LYS A 105 -14.83 2.64 -11.60
C LYS A 105 -15.71 1.50 -12.16
N LYS A 106 -15.45 0.27 -11.72
CA LYS A 106 -16.18 -0.93 -12.11
C LYS A 106 -16.40 -1.81 -10.89
N ASP A 107 -17.65 -2.17 -10.64
CA ASP A 107 -18.03 -3.05 -9.54
C ASP A 107 -17.88 -4.54 -9.90
N SER A 108 -17.63 -4.84 -11.17
CA SER A 108 -17.49 -6.21 -11.69
C SER A 108 -16.10 -6.83 -11.52
N VAL A 109 -15.18 -6.16 -10.82
CA VAL A 109 -13.84 -6.69 -10.54
C VAL A 109 -13.60 -6.68 -9.03
N SER A 110 -13.49 -7.86 -8.45
CA SER A 110 -12.98 -8.03 -7.08
C SER A 110 -11.49 -7.72 -7.06
N ILE A 111 -11.10 -6.73 -6.26
CA ILE A 111 -9.69 -6.32 -6.10
C ILE A 111 -9.20 -6.78 -4.74
N ASP A 112 -8.14 -7.58 -4.70
CA ASP A 112 -7.40 -7.90 -3.47
C ASP A 112 -6.05 -7.17 -3.45
N ILE A 113 -5.57 -6.85 -2.25
CA ILE A 113 -4.23 -6.31 -2.05
C ILE A 113 -3.45 -7.22 -1.10
N MET A 114 -2.22 -7.53 -1.46
CA MET A 114 -1.31 -8.30 -0.63
C MET A 114 0.03 -7.57 -0.48
N ILE A 115 0.44 -7.33 0.77
CA ILE A 115 1.71 -6.72 1.09
C ILE A 115 2.63 -7.77 1.66
N VAL A 116 3.80 -7.90 1.04
CA VAL A 116 4.87 -8.79 1.48
C VAL A 116 6.11 -7.98 1.84
N ASP A 117 6.89 -8.46 2.80
CA ASP A 117 8.21 -7.90 3.07
C ASP A 117 9.31 -8.58 2.24
N ARG A 118 10.58 -8.22 2.50
CA ARG A 118 11.73 -8.76 1.76
C ARG A 118 12.12 -10.19 2.18
N THR A 119 11.65 -10.65 3.34
CA THR A 119 11.87 -12.01 3.84
C THR A 119 10.80 -12.99 3.36
N GLY A 120 9.72 -12.47 2.78
CA GLY A 120 8.56 -13.24 2.33
C GLY A 120 7.40 -13.24 3.33
N ASP A 121 7.53 -12.53 4.45
CA ASP A 121 6.46 -12.38 5.43
C ASP A 121 5.28 -11.61 4.83
N ILE A 122 4.07 -12.12 5.05
CA ILE A 122 2.84 -11.51 4.58
C ILE A 122 2.41 -10.49 5.62
N LEU A 123 2.74 -9.22 5.38
CA LEU A 123 2.41 -8.13 6.29
C LEU A 123 0.91 -7.81 6.30
N ALA A 124 0.24 -7.95 5.16
CA ALA A 124 -1.19 -7.76 5.05
C ALA A 124 -1.76 -8.50 3.83
N LYS A 125 -3.00 -8.97 3.97
CA LYS A 125 -3.84 -9.43 2.87
C LYS A 125 -5.24 -8.87 3.09
N ILE A 126 -5.74 -8.11 2.12
CA ILE A 126 -7.11 -7.60 2.10
C ILE A 126 -7.78 -8.20 0.87
N GLU A 127 -8.90 -8.87 1.10
CA GLU A 127 -9.73 -9.39 0.02
C GLU A 127 -10.84 -8.39 -0.29
N SER A 128 -11.34 -8.36 -1.53
CA SER A 128 -12.56 -7.59 -1.81
C SER A 128 -13.69 -8.15 -0.96
N ARG A 129 -14.53 -7.27 -0.39
CA ARG A 129 -15.83 -7.72 0.09
C ARG A 129 -16.61 -8.19 -1.14
N ASP A 130 -17.27 -9.33 -1.04
CA ASP A 130 -18.16 -9.80 -2.10
C ASP A 130 -19.17 -8.68 -2.40
N ALA A 131 -19.31 -8.34 -3.68
CA ALA A 131 -20.25 -7.34 -4.18
C ALA A 131 -21.69 -7.87 -4.09
#